data_AF-M6FR02-F1
#
_entry.id   AF-M6FR02-F1
#
_cell.length_a   1.000
_cell.length_b   1.000
_cell.length_c   1.000
_cell.angle_alpha   90.00
_cell.angle_beta   90.00
_cell.angle_gamma   90.00
#
_symmetry.space_group_name_H-M   'P 1'
#
loop_
_entity.id
_entity.type
_entity.pdbx_description
1 polymer ?
#
loop_
_entity_poly.entity_id
_entity_poly.type
_entity_poly.pdbx_seq_one_letter_code
_entity_poly.pdbx_strand_id
1 'polypeptide(L)'
;MGGYNLHPNLLEEQFKFLKATGYNTVRLDQFYAYINGKKPSDFPDKPILLTFDDGSKTHFEVLVPLLKKYGFTASIFIYPSIISSGKKYYMTWEELKRALDSGVLDLGSHTLYHPKLPTMSRAFIRKQLAESKQILEAKTGRKVIDLAYPFGLFDPRVIEEAKAIGYRMAFTVNPGKNLPGTPIYNIHRSLVPWGQSQSAFNSILTMAPPPKISISIQDGSWVKTGQEFKIHLEGVQPESVSIKIKSKNVLLENQPPDYTVRIPSFAKKSTFLPLMVQAKTKDGKQIQYQYLFINQKEFQKHPDGDF
;
A
#
# COMPACT_ATOMS: atom_id res chain seq x y z
N MET A 1 -3.40 -20.34 -1.90
CA MET A 1 -2.20 -19.71 -1.30
C MET A 1 -2.50 -18.24 -1.08
N GLY A 2 -2.04 -17.67 0.03
CA GLY A 2 -2.25 -16.27 0.41
C GLY A 2 -3.44 -16.10 1.36
N GLY A 3 -3.19 -15.75 2.62
CA GLY A 3 -4.21 -15.49 3.65
C GLY A 3 -5.01 -14.21 3.45
N TYR A 4 -5.20 -13.79 2.19
CA TYR A 4 -5.86 -12.54 1.79
C TYR A 4 -7.03 -12.78 0.81
N ASN A 5 -7.46 -14.04 0.65
CA ASN A 5 -8.68 -14.34 -0.10
C ASN A 5 -9.89 -13.92 0.75
N LEU A 6 -10.80 -13.11 0.20
CA LEU A 6 -12.05 -12.77 0.87
C LEU A 6 -13.18 -13.62 0.30
N HIS A 7 -14.01 -14.20 1.16
CA HIS A 7 -15.19 -14.94 0.69
C HIS A 7 -16.16 -13.97 -0.01
N PRO A 8 -16.75 -14.32 -1.17
CA PRO A 8 -17.66 -13.43 -1.90
C PRO A 8 -18.79 -12.84 -1.04
N ASN A 9 -19.40 -13.65 -0.17
CA ASN A 9 -20.46 -13.16 0.73
C ASN A 9 -19.96 -12.08 1.69
N LEU A 10 -18.74 -12.22 2.21
CA LEU A 10 -18.16 -11.23 3.12
C LEU A 10 -17.79 -9.94 2.38
N LEU A 11 -17.31 -10.04 1.14
CA LEU A 11 -17.12 -8.86 0.27
C LEU A 11 -18.45 -8.13 0.04
N GLU A 12 -19.51 -8.87 -0.25
CA GLU A 12 -20.83 -8.29 -0.45
C GLU A 12 -21.39 -7.66 0.84
N GLU A 13 -21.20 -8.27 2.00
CA GLU A 13 -21.54 -7.68 3.30
C GLU A 13 -20.82 -6.35 3.54
N GLN A 14 -19.52 -6.29 3.22
CA GLN A 14 -18.74 -5.05 3.29
C GLN A 14 -19.29 -4.00 2.32
N PHE A 15 -19.66 -4.36 1.09
CA PHE A 15 -20.25 -3.43 0.13
C PHE A 15 -21.63 -2.92 0.57
N LYS A 16 -22.49 -3.80 1.10
CA LYS A 16 -23.77 -3.43 1.71
C LYS A 16 -23.55 -2.43 2.84
N PHE A 17 -22.59 -2.69 3.72
CA PHE A 17 -22.26 -1.79 4.83
C PHE A 17 -21.77 -0.43 4.33
N LEU A 18 -20.83 -0.40 3.38
CA LEU A 18 -20.32 0.84 2.79
C LEU A 18 -21.46 1.66 2.17
N LYS A 19 -22.35 1.01 1.41
CA LYS A 19 -23.50 1.66 0.77
C LYS A 19 -24.48 2.21 1.81
N ALA A 20 -24.86 1.40 2.80
CA ALA A 20 -25.78 1.79 3.86
C ALA A 20 -25.25 2.91 4.75
N THR A 21 -23.93 3.02 4.89
CA THR A 21 -23.28 4.08 5.67
C THR A 21 -22.86 5.29 4.83
N GLY A 22 -23.16 5.30 3.53
CA GLY A 22 -22.99 6.45 2.64
C GLY A 22 -21.58 6.66 2.11
N TYR A 23 -20.73 5.62 2.08
CA TYR A 23 -19.43 5.71 1.40
C TYR A 23 -19.60 5.73 -0.11
N ASN A 24 -18.77 6.54 -0.77
CA ASN A 24 -18.74 6.67 -2.22
C ASN A 24 -17.35 6.35 -2.76
N THR A 25 -17.28 5.46 -3.74
CA THR A 25 -15.98 5.10 -4.32
C THR A 25 -15.42 6.21 -5.18
N VAL A 26 -14.12 6.42 -5.10
CA VAL A 26 -13.38 7.32 -6.00
C VAL A 26 -12.45 6.55 -6.93
N ARG A 27 -12.15 7.15 -8.08
CA ARG A 27 -11.20 6.65 -9.10
C ARG A 27 -9.76 7.07 -8.76
N LEU A 28 -8.77 6.44 -9.40
CA LEU A 28 -7.35 6.78 -9.20
C LEU A 28 -7.05 8.26 -9.48
N ASP A 29 -7.65 8.84 -10.52
CA ASP A 29 -7.44 10.25 -10.86
C ASP A 29 -8.00 11.20 -9.81
N GLN A 30 -9.19 10.87 -9.28
CA GLN A 30 -9.80 11.63 -8.19
C GLN A 30 -8.94 11.52 -6.93
N PHE A 31 -8.51 10.31 -6.57
CA PHE A 31 -7.63 10.10 -5.43
C PHE A 31 -6.29 10.86 -5.58
N TYR A 32 -5.65 10.79 -6.74
CA TYR A 32 -4.44 11.57 -7.03
C TYR A 32 -4.67 13.07 -6.85
N ALA A 33 -5.79 13.60 -7.36
CA ALA A 33 -6.11 15.01 -7.22
C ALA A 33 -6.32 15.42 -5.75
N TYR A 34 -6.96 14.57 -4.95
CA TYR A 34 -7.13 14.76 -3.50
C TYR A 34 -5.79 14.84 -2.77
N ILE A 35 -4.89 13.90 -3.04
CA ILE A 35 -3.55 13.88 -2.42
C ILE A 35 -2.76 15.15 -2.79
N ASN A 36 -2.96 15.71 -3.97
CA ASN A 36 -2.33 16.96 -4.42
C ASN A 36 -3.07 18.24 -3.98
N GLY A 37 -3.99 18.15 -3.02
CA GLY A 37 -4.57 19.34 -2.38
C GLY A 37 -5.85 19.87 -3.02
N LYS A 38 -6.51 19.11 -3.90
CA LYS A 38 -7.90 19.42 -4.24
C LYS A 38 -8.77 19.42 -2.99
N LYS A 39 -9.75 20.32 -2.96
CA LYS A 39 -10.53 20.56 -1.74
C LYS A 39 -11.42 19.34 -1.48
N PRO A 40 -11.67 18.97 -0.21
CA PRO A 40 -12.61 17.90 0.11
C PRO A 40 -14.00 18.09 -0.51
N SER A 41 -14.44 19.35 -0.71
CA SER A 41 -15.70 19.69 -1.38
C SER A 41 -15.78 19.26 -2.85
N ASP A 42 -14.64 18.95 -3.48
CA ASP A 42 -14.55 18.50 -4.87
C ASP A 42 -14.78 16.97 -4.99
N PHE A 43 -15.00 16.29 -3.87
CA PHE A 43 -15.13 14.83 -3.78
C PHE A 43 -16.50 14.45 -3.21
N PRO A 44 -17.00 13.24 -3.52
CA PRO A 44 -18.24 12.76 -2.93
C PRO A 44 -18.08 12.57 -1.41
N ASP A 45 -19.20 12.62 -0.69
CA ASP A 45 -19.21 12.36 0.74
C ASP A 45 -18.62 10.98 1.07
N LYS A 46 -17.86 10.93 2.17
CA LYS A 46 -17.18 9.71 2.65
C LYS A 46 -16.45 8.98 1.50
N PRO A 47 -15.47 9.62 0.85
CA PRO A 47 -14.78 9.04 -0.29
C PRO A 47 -13.94 7.84 0.15
N ILE A 48 -13.96 6.77 -0.64
CA ILE A 48 -13.14 5.58 -0.42
C ILE A 48 -12.53 5.09 -1.74
N LEU A 49 -11.25 4.76 -1.75
CA LEU A 49 -10.62 4.08 -2.89
C LEU A 49 -10.54 2.58 -2.57
N LEU A 50 -11.18 1.76 -3.41
CA LEU A 50 -11.09 0.30 -3.31
C LEU A 50 -10.01 -0.20 -4.28
N THR A 51 -9.08 -1.01 -3.80
CA THR A 51 -7.98 -1.55 -4.63
C THR A 51 -7.89 -3.06 -4.51
N PHE A 52 -7.62 -3.74 -5.62
CA PHE A 52 -7.45 -5.19 -5.70
C PHE A 52 -6.19 -5.54 -6.49
N ASP A 53 -5.40 -6.49 -6.01
CA ASP A 53 -4.09 -6.82 -6.57
C ASP A 53 -4.11 -8.21 -7.23
N ASP A 54 -3.17 -8.49 -8.13
CA ASP A 54 -2.81 -9.82 -8.68
C ASP A 54 -3.67 -10.41 -9.81
N GLY A 55 -4.80 -9.82 -10.17
CA GLY A 55 -5.56 -10.24 -11.35
C GLY A 55 -6.23 -11.62 -11.24
N SER A 56 -6.70 -11.98 -10.04
CA SER A 56 -7.52 -13.18 -9.82
C SER A 56 -8.71 -13.23 -10.77
N LYS A 57 -9.09 -14.44 -11.20
CA LYS A 57 -10.27 -14.67 -12.04
C LYS A 57 -11.56 -14.13 -11.40
N THR A 58 -11.64 -14.19 -10.07
CA THR A 58 -12.77 -13.63 -9.31
C THR A 58 -12.91 -12.12 -9.41
N HIS A 59 -11.87 -11.38 -9.84
CA HIS A 59 -12.01 -9.95 -10.13
C HIS A 59 -12.99 -9.71 -11.27
N PHE A 60 -13.00 -10.59 -12.27
CA PHE A 60 -13.96 -10.51 -13.37
C PHE A 60 -15.30 -11.15 -12.99
N GLU A 61 -15.30 -12.37 -12.45
CA GLU A 61 -16.52 -13.15 -12.23
C GLU A 61 -17.36 -12.69 -11.05
N VAL A 62 -16.73 -12.10 -10.02
CA VAL A 62 -17.40 -11.75 -8.75
C VAL A 62 -17.36 -10.25 -8.50
N LEU A 63 -16.16 -9.66 -8.52
CA LEU A 63 -15.98 -8.26 -8.15
C LEU A 63 -16.69 -7.31 -9.12
N VAL A 64 -16.52 -7.45 -10.44
CA VAL A 64 -17.18 -6.58 -11.43
C VAL A 64 -18.71 -6.58 -11.29
N PRO A 65 -19.41 -7.74 -11.21
CA PRO A 65 -20.85 -7.76 -10.94
C PRO A 65 -21.24 -7.08 -9.61
N LEU A 66 -20.49 -7.30 -8.53
CA LEU A 66 -20.77 -6.67 -7.24
C LEU A 66 -20.58 -5.14 -7.30
N LEU A 67 -19.50 -4.66 -7.91
CA LEU A 67 -19.28 -3.22 -8.11
C LEU A 67 -20.45 -2.58 -8.84
N LYS A 68 -20.91 -3.20 -9.94
CA LYS A 68 -22.10 -2.75 -10.68
C LYS A 68 -23.36 -2.75 -9.80
N LYS A 69 -23.61 -3.83 -9.06
CA LYS A 69 -24.79 -3.99 -8.19
C LYS A 69 -24.89 -2.86 -7.14
N TYR A 70 -23.76 -2.42 -6.58
CA TYR A 70 -23.75 -1.41 -5.51
C TYR A 70 -23.46 0.02 -6.02
N GLY A 71 -23.19 0.19 -7.32
CA GLY A 71 -22.82 1.46 -7.92
C GLY A 71 -21.45 1.94 -7.45
N PHE A 72 -20.51 1.00 -7.30
CA PHE A 72 -19.14 1.23 -6.87
C PHE A 72 -18.14 1.07 -8.02
N THR A 73 -16.97 1.65 -7.82
CA THR A 73 -15.80 1.53 -8.67
C THR A 73 -14.60 1.10 -7.85
N ALA A 74 -13.61 0.50 -8.49
CA ALA A 74 -12.37 0.07 -7.85
C ALA A 74 -11.19 0.20 -8.81
N SER A 75 -9.98 -0.02 -8.30
CA SER A 75 -8.76 -0.10 -9.09
C SER A 75 -8.15 -1.48 -8.98
N ILE A 76 -7.69 -2.03 -10.10
CA ILE A 76 -6.95 -3.30 -10.12
C ILE A 76 -5.49 -3.08 -10.46
N PHE A 77 -4.58 -3.63 -9.66
CA PHE A 77 -3.14 -3.62 -9.93
C PHE A 77 -2.71 -4.99 -10.46
N ILE A 78 -2.24 -5.01 -11.71
CA ILE A 78 -1.97 -6.25 -12.46
C ILE A 78 -0.50 -6.38 -12.79
N TYR A 79 0.04 -7.60 -12.69
CA TYR A 79 1.34 -7.93 -13.26
C TYR A 79 1.18 -8.83 -14.50
N PRO A 80 1.75 -8.48 -15.66
CA PRO A 80 1.48 -9.19 -16.92
C PRO A 80 1.78 -10.67 -16.94
N SER A 81 2.80 -11.13 -16.21
CA SER A 81 3.24 -12.52 -16.29
C SER A 81 2.18 -13.49 -15.77
N ILE A 82 1.35 -13.10 -14.80
CA ILE A 82 0.30 -13.99 -14.28
C ILE A 82 -0.87 -14.11 -15.24
N ILE A 83 -1.27 -13.01 -15.87
CA ILE A 83 -2.30 -13.01 -16.91
C ILE A 83 -1.85 -13.84 -18.13
N SER A 84 -0.57 -13.71 -18.47
CA SER A 84 0.04 -14.47 -19.57
C SER A 84 0.32 -15.94 -19.22
N SER A 85 0.23 -16.33 -17.95
CA SER A 85 0.52 -17.70 -17.51
C SER A 85 -0.54 -18.73 -17.92
N GLY A 86 -1.74 -18.28 -18.31
CA GLY A 86 -2.86 -19.17 -18.66
C GLY A 86 -3.42 -20.00 -17.50
N LYS A 87 -3.00 -19.74 -16.25
CA LYS A 87 -3.47 -20.46 -15.08
C LYS A 87 -4.95 -20.16 -14.81
N LYS A 88 -5.76 -21.21 -14.64
CA LYS A 88 -7.23 -21.14 -14.47
C LYS A 88 -7.75 -20.24 -13.35
N TYR A 89 -6.93 -19.90 -12.36
CA TYR A 89 -7.32 -19.07 -11.21
C TYR A 89 -7.12 -17.57 -11.44
N TYR A 90 -6.52 -17.20 -12.58
CA TYR A 90 -6.26 -15.81 -12.94
C TYR A 90 -7.01 -15.47 -14.22
N MET A 91 -7.29 -14.18 -14.41
CA MET A 91 -7.92 -13.72 -15.64
C MET A 91 -7.00 -13.99 -16.83
N THR A 92 -7.60 -14.30 -17.97
CA THR A 92 -6.97 -14.17 -19.28
C THR A 92 -6.88 -12.69 -19.68
N TRP A 93 -6.10 -12.38 -20.74
CA TRP A 93 -6.06 -11.03 -21.30
C TRP A 93 -7.44 -10.55 -21.80
N GLU A 94 -8.24 -11.45 -22.35
CA GLU A 94 -9.60 -11.14 -22.80
C GLU A 94 -10.52 -10.81 -21.62
N GLU A 95 -10.49 -11.63 -20.57
CA GLU A 95 -11.27 -11.39 -19.34
C GLU A 95 -10.86 -10.08 -18.66
N LEU A 96 -9.55 -9.79 -18.59
CA LEU A 96 -9.05 -8.51 -18.07
C LEU A 96 -9.57 -7.33 -18.91
N LYS A 97 -9.51 -7.41 -20.23
CA LYS A 97 -10.02 -6.35 -21.12
C LYS A 97 -11.53 -6.15 -20.93
N ARG A 98 -12.31 -7.23 -20.87
CA ARG A 98 -13.76 -7.17 -20.58
C ARG A 98 -14.07 -6.61 -19.20
N ALA A 99 -13.26 -6.93 -18.19
CA ALA A 99 -13.37 -6.37 -16.86
C ALA A 99 -13.14 -4.85 -16.87
N LEU A 100 -12.15 -4.36 -17.63
CA LEU A 100 -11.88 -2.93 -17.80
C LEU A 100 -12.94 -2.21 -18.65
N ASP A 101 -13.41 -2.83 -19.73
CA ASP A 101 -14.48 -2.30 -20.59
C ASP A 101 -15.84 -2.21 -19.87
N SER A 102 -15.99 -2.90 -18.72
CA SER A 102 -17.18 -2.82 -17.89
C SER A 102 -17.41 -1.43 -17.27
N GLY A 103 -16.40 -0.57 -17.27
CA GLY A 103 -16.45 0.82 -16.79
C GLY A 103 -16.25 1.01 -15.29
N VAL A 104 -16.27 -0.06 -14.48
CA VAL A 104 -16.18 0.03 -13.01
C VAL A 104 -14.75 -0.15 -12.45
N LEU A 105 -13.76 -0.40 -13.32
CA LEU A 105 -12.37 -0.63 -12.91
C LEU A 105 -11.40 0.40 -13.52
N ASP A 106 -10.48 0.89 -12.70
CA ASP A 106 -9.21 1.48 -13.12
C ASP A 106 -8.11 0.42 -13.22
N LEU A 107 -7.08 0.68 -14.05
CA LEU A 107 -5.91 -0.20 -14.20
C LEU A 107 -4.64 0.47 -13.66
N GLY A 108 -3.92 -0.24 -12.79
CA GLY A 108 -2.56 0.06 -12.37
C GLY A 108 -1.60 -1.12 -12.62
N SER A 109 -0.30 -0.84 -12.54
CA SER A 109 0.75 -1.88 -12.62
C SER A 109 1.03 -2.50 -11.26
N HIS A 110 1.37 -3.79 -11.27
CA HIS A 110 1.91 -4.50 -10.12
C HIS A 110 3.27 -5.14 -10.41
N THR A 111 4.09 -4.48 -11.23
CA THR A 111 5.38 -4.96 -11.81
C THR A 111 5.21 -6.04 -12.87
N LEU A 112 6.31 -6.61 -13.39
CA LEU A 112 6.27 -7.58 -14.47
C LEU A 112 5.88 -8.98 -13.97
N TYR A 113 6.54 -9.45 -12.92
CA TYR A 113 6.32 -10.80 -12.37
C TYR A 113 6.20 -10.88 -10.84
N HIS A 114 5.91 -9.76 -10.18
CA HIS A 114 5.67 -9.68 -8.74
C HIS A 114 6.89 -10.03 -7.84
N PRO A 115 8.09 -9.43 -8.05
CA PRO A 115 9.23 -9.66 -7.18
C PRO A 115 9.23 -8.77 -5.94
N LYS A 116 10.08 -9.14 -4.96
CA LYS A 116 10.48 -8.23 -3.88
C LYS A 116 11.48 -7.22 -4.44
N LEU A 117 10.98 -6.11 -4.98
CA LEU A 117 11.80 -5.13 -5.70
C LEU A 117 13.10 -4.71 -4.98
N PRO A 118 13.13 -4.49 -3.65
CA PRO A 118 14.37 -4.06 -3.00
C PRO A 118 15.51 -5.09 -3.04
N THR A 119 15.21 -6.38 -3.30
CA THR A 119 16.25 -7.41 -3.41
C THR A 119 16.92 -7.43 -4.79
N MET A 120 16.55 -6.52 -5.69
CA MET A 120 17.04 -6.45 -7.06
C MET A 120 18.00 -5.28 -7.24
N SER A 121 18.85 -5.37 -8.27
CA SER A 121 19.61 -4.20 -8.74
C SER A 121 18.67 -3.20 -9.40
N ARG A 122 19.09 -1.93 -9.45
CA ARG A 122 18.35 -0.84 -10.09
C ARG A 122 17.99 -1.15 -11.54
N ALA A 123 18.90 -1.79 -12.29
CA ALA A 123 18.65 -2.20 -13.67
C ALA A 123 17.46 -3.18 -13.77
N PHE A 124 17.39 -4.17 -12.87
CA PHE A 124 16.26 -5.11 -12.85
C PHE A 124 14.97 -4.47 -12.33
N ILE A 125 15.04 -3.56 -11.34
CA ILE A 125 13.88 -2.76 -10.90
C ILE A 125 13.30 -1.99 -12.09
N ARG A 126 14.15 -1.27 -12.83
CA ARG A 126 13.72 -0.51 -14.02
C ARG A 126 13.04 -1.41 -15.04
N LYS A 127 13.61 -2.58 -15.31
CA LYS A 127 13.01 -3.59 -16.21
C LYS A 127 11.62 -4.03 -15.73
N GLN A 128 11.48 -4.37 -14.45
CA GLN A 128 10.19 -4.78 -13.87
C GLN A 128 9.09 -3.75 -14.04
N LEU A 129 9.45 -2.48 -13.87
CA LEU A 129 8.52 -1.37 -13.90
C LEU A 129 8.17 -0.95 -15.32
N ALA A 130 9.15 -0.86 -16.22
CA ALA A 130 8.96 -0.40 -17.59
C ALA A 130 8.25 -1.43 -18.47
N GLU A 131 8.68 -2.69 -18.44
CA GLU A 131 8.07 -3.75 -19.26
C GLU A 131 6.64 -4.04 -18.83
N SER A 132 6.35 -3.97 -17.53
CA SER A 132 4.98 -4.13 -17.02
C SER A 132 4.04 -3.10 -17.61
N LYS A 133 4.42 -1.81 -17.54
CA LYS A 133 3.67 -0.69 -18.11
C LYS A 133 3.42 -0.92 -19.60
N GLN A 134 4.48 -1.17 -20.36
CA GLN A 134 4.40 -1.35 -21.81
C GLN A 134 3.47 -2.51 -22.21
N ILE A 135 3.60 -3.67 -21.55
CA ILE A 135 2.77 -4.83 -21.88
C ILE A 135 1.30 -4.57 -21.53
N LEU A 136 1.01 -4.01 -20.36
CA LEU A 136 -0.36 -3.71 -19.96
C LEU A 136 -1.01 -2.70 -20.92
N GLU A 137 -0.30 -1.62 -21.25
CA GLU A 137 -0.79 -0.60 -22.19
C GLU A 137 -1.06 -1.21 -23.57
N ALA A 138 -0.13 -2.01 -24.09
CA ALA A 138 -0.28 -2.67 -25.39
C ALA A 138 -1.44 -3.69 -25.42
N LYS A 139 -1.62 -4.48 -24.35
CA LYS A 139 -2.64 -5.55 -24.31
C LYS A 139 -4.04 -5.03 -24.01
N THR A 140 -4.16 -3.92 -23.27
CA THR A 140 -5.46 -3.41 -22.81
C THR A 140 -5.90 -2.14 -23.52
N GLY A 141 -4.98 -1.40 -24.16
CA GLY A 141 -5.25 -0.07 -24.69
C GLY A 141 -5.57 0.98 -23.62
N ARG A 142 -5.30 0.69 -22.34
CA ARG A 142 -5.48 1.61 -21.21
C ARG A 142 -4.12 2.18 -20.81
N LYS A 143 -4.09 3.46 -20.46
CA LYS A 143 -2.90 4.11 -19.89
C LYS A 143 -2.61 3.50 -18.51
N VAL A 144 -1.34 3.20 -18.23
CA VAL A 144 -0.92 2.62 -16.94
C VAL A 144 0.07 3.55 -16.27
N ILE A 145 -0.41 4.40 -15.39
CA ILE A 145 0.40 5.44 -14.73
C ILE A 145 0.46 5.32 -13.22
N ASP A 146 -0.20 4.35 -12.61
CA ASP A 146 -0.17 4.15 -11.16
C ASP A 146 0.35 2.75 -10.84
N LEU A 147 1.02 2.58 -9.70
CA LEU A 147 1.77 1.37 -9.32
C LEU A 147 1.34 0.88 -7.93
N ALA A 148 1.19 -0.43 -7.73
CA ALA A 148 1.26 -1.01 -6.39
C ALA A 148 2.56 -1.79 -6.27
N TYR A 149 3.30 -1.62 -5.17
CA TYR A 149 4.51 -2.42 -4.94
C TYR A 149 4.12 -3.84 -4.50
N PRO A 150 4.68 -4.89 -5.12
CA PRO A 150 4.51 -6.26 -4.65
C PRO A 150 4.86 -6.37 -3.16
N PHE A 151 3.97 -7.00 -2.40
CA PHE A 151 4.09 -7.13 -0.94
C PHE A 151 4.19 -5.78 -0.18
N GLY A 152 3.93 -4.65 -0.84
CA GLY A 152 4.16 -3.30 -0.34
C GLY A 152 5.62 -2.94 -0.10
N LEU A 153 6.56 -3.66 -0.72
CA LEU A 153 8.00 -3.51 -0.49
C LEU A 153 8.64 -2.56 -1.50
N PHE A 154 9.35 -1.57 -0.99
CA PHE A 154 10.07 -0.57 -1.79
C PHE A 154 11.32 -0.10 -1.04
N ASP A 155 12.19 0.58 -1.76
CA ASP A 155 13.31 1.35 -1.23
C ASP A 155 13.48 2.64 -2.06
N PRO A 156 14.42 3.54 -1.72
CA PRO A 156 14.60 4.79 -2.47
C PRO A 156 14.82 4.58 -3.98
N ARG A 157 15.53 3.50 -4.36
CA ARG A 157 15.82 3.16 -5.76
C ARG A 157 14.54 2.81 -6.51
N VAL A 158 13.65 2.03 -5.88
CA VAL A 158 12.33 1.70 -6.43
C VAL A 158 11.51 2.96 -6.69
N ILE A 159 11.48 3.90 -5.75
CA ILE A 159 10.75 5.17 -5.88
C ILE A 159 11.32 6.00 -7.04
N GLU A 160 12.64 6.11 -7.13
CA GLU A 160 13.31 6.86 -8.19
C GLU A 160 13.05 6.27 -9.58
N GLU A 161 13.15 4.93 -9.74
CA GLU A 161 12.83 4.30 -11.03
C GLU A 161 11.34 4.42 -11.37
N ALA A 162 10.45 4.31 -10.39
CA ALA A 162 9.02 4.50 -10.62
C ALA A 162 8.71 5.93 -11.14
N LYS A 163 9.35 6.95 -10.55
CA LYS A 163 9.30 8.34 -11.03
C LYS A 163 9.83 8.45 -12.46
N ALA A 164 11.03 7.92 -12.72
CA ALA A 164 11.71 8.04 -14.00
C ALA A 164 10.95 7.37 -15.16
N ILE A 165 10.18 6.32 -14.88
CA ILE A 165 9.33 5.61 -15.86
C ILE A 165 8.02 6.36 -16.12
N GLY A 166 7.67 7.33 -15.27
CA GLY A 166 6.43 8.10 -15.38
C GLY A 166 5.24 7.41 -14.71
N TYR A 167 5.47 6.61 -13.66
CA TYR A 167 4.40 6.35 -12.69
C TYR A 167 4.16 7.62 -11.88
N ARG A 168 2.90 7.96 -11.68
CA ARG A 168 2.41 9.19 -11.04
C ARG A 168 2.26 9.03 -9.52
N MET A 169 1.84 7.85 -9.06
CA MET A 169 1.75 7.49 -7.65
C MET A 169 2.00 6.00 -7.44
N ALA A 170 2.35 5.62 -6.21
CA ALA A 170 2.57 4.24 -5.85
C ALA A 170 2.02 3.85 -4.47
N PHE A 171 1.43 2.65 -4.40
CA PHE A 171 0.72 2.12 -3.25
C PHE A 171 1.56 1.07 -2.50
N THR A 172 1.56 1.20 -1.18
CA THR A 172 2.21 0.29 -0.23
C THR A 172 1.17 -0.64 0.40
N VAL A 173 1.56 -1.37 1.45
CA VAL A 173 0.61 -2.03 2.38
C VAL A 173 0.73 -1.46 3.81
N ASN A 174 1.36 -0.29 3.94
CA ASN A 174 1.44 0.42 5.21
C ASN A 174 0.03 0.88 5.57
N PRO A 175 -0.53 0.50 6.73
CA PRO A 175 -1.86 0.91 7.13
C PRO A 175 -1.89 2.39 7.51
N GLY A 176 -3.00 3.06 7.19
CA GLY A 176 -3.19 4.46 7.56
C GLY A 176 -4.15 5.18 6.62
N LYS A 177 -4.70 6.31 7.08
CA LYS A 177 -5.44 7.23 6.19
C LYS A 177 -4.46 8.03 5.36
N ASN A 178 -4.84 8.30 4.12
CA ASN A 178 -4.15 9.24 3.25
C ASN A 178 -4.83 10.61 3.36
N LEU A 179 -4.02 11.66 3.43
CA LEU A 179 -4.44 13.05 3.49
C LEU A 179 -3.79 13.82 2.33
N PRO A 180 -4.27 15.03 2.01
CA PRO A 180 -3.52 15.93 1.16
C PRO A 180 -2.08 16.09 1.67
N GLY A 181 -1.11 15.90 0.78
CA GLY A 181 0.32 15.90 1.11
C GLY A 181 0.90 14.57 1.58
N THR A 182 0.12 13.48 1.67
CA THR A 182 0.71 12.14 1.86
C THR A 182 1.72 11.85 0.73
N PRO A 183 2.93 11.34 1.03
CA PRO A 183 3.95 11.12 0.00
C PRO A 183 3.43 10.22 -1.11
N ILE A 184 3.46 10.72 -2.35
CA ILE A 184 2.69 10.14 -3.45
C ILE A 184 3.19 8.77 -3.95
N TYR A 185 4.40 8.39 -3.55
CA TYR A 185 4.98 7.06 -3.80
C TYR A 185 4.95 6.14 -2.58
N ASN A 186 4.30 6.57 -1.49
CA ASN A 186 4.13 5.82 -0.24
C ASN A 186 2.65 5.82 0.17
N ILE A 187 1.72 5.70 -0.78
CA ILE A 187 0.29 5.72 -0.48
C ILE A 187 -0.05 4.54 0.44
N HIS A 188 -0.73 4.84 1.54
CA HIS A 188 -1.14 3.85 2.53
C HIS A 188 -2.33 3.03 2.04
N ARG A 189 -2.33 1.75 2.41
CA ARG A 189 -3.45 0.84 2.20
C ARG A 189 -3.62 -0.04 3.42
N SER A 190 -4.87 -0.27 3.80
CA SER A 190 -5.21 -1.24 4.84
C SER A 190 -5.56 -2.56 4.18
N LEU A 191 -4.78 -3.60 4.48
CA LEU A 191 -5.05 -4.95 3.99
C LEU A 191 -6.33 -5.51 4.61
N VAL A 192 -7.11 -6.22 3.79
CA VAL A 192 -8.30 -6.97 4.21
C VAL A 192 -7.95 -8.46 4.15
N PRO A 193 -7.50 -9.07 5.27
CA PRO A 193 -7.11 -10.48 5.28
C PRO A 193 -8.32 -11.41 5.26
N TRP A 194 -8.06 -12.68 4.94
CA TRP A 194 -9.06 -13.74 5.03
C TRP A 194 -9.62 -13.85 6.46
N GLY A 195 -10.94 -13.99 6.56
CA GLY A 195 -11.62 -14.13 7.84
C GLY A 195 -11.70 -12.85 8.67
N GLN A 196 -11.35 -11.68 8.12
CA GLN A 196 -11.50 -10.41 8.82
C GLN A 196 -12.98 -10.17 9.18
N SER A 197 -13.27 -9.95 10.47
CA SER A 197 -14.62 -9.66 10.92
C SER A 197 -15.10 -8.28 10.43
N GLN A 198 -16.42 -8.09 10.31
CA GLN A 198 -17.01 -6.80 9.96
C GLN A 198 -16.58 -5.70 10.94
N SER A 199 -16.44 -6.00 12.25
CA SER A 199 -15.97 -5.04 13.25
C SER A 199 -14.52 -4.58 12.98
N ALA A 200 -13.64 -5.51 12.59
CA ALA A 200 -12.27 -5.17 12.22
C ALA A 200 -12.21 -4.33 10.93
N PHE A 201 -13.05 -4.65 9.93
CA PHE A 201 -13.20 -3.82 8.72
C PHE A 201 -13.71 -2.41 9.05
N ASN A 202 -14.73 -2.29 9.90
CA ASN A 202 -15.27 -0.99 10.33
C ASN A 202 -14.22 -0.15 11.06
N SER A 203 -13.36 -0.80 11.85
CA SER A 203 -12.28 -0.13 12.57
C SER A 203 -11.29 0.55 11.62
N ILE A 204 -11.01 -0.04 10.45
CA ILE A 204 -10.17 0.59 9.41
C ILE A 204 -10.77 1.94 8.96
N LEU A 205 -12.08 1.97 8.76
CA LEU A 205 -12.78 3.15 8.25
C LEU A 205 -12.80 4.30 9.26
N THR A 206 -12.84 3.98 10.55
CA THR A 206 -12.94 4.96 11.65
C THR A 206 -11.59 5.40 12.23
N MET A 207 -10.47 4.83 11.77
CA MET A 207 -9.12 5.25 12.20
C MET A 207 -8.95 6.77 12.07
N ALA A 208 -8.33 7.41 13.07
CA ALA A 208 -8.02 8.83 12.98
C ALA A 208 -6.91 9.07 11.93
N PRO A 209 -6.91 10.24 11.26
CA PRO A 209 -5.78 10.63 10.44
C PRO A 209 -4.49 10.67 11.28
N PRO A 210 -3.33 10.37 10.69
CA PRO A 210 -2.08 10.40 11.42
C PRO A 210 -1.77 11.83 11.92
N PRO A 211 -1.14 11.96 13.09
CA PRO A 211 -0.58 13.24 13.53
C PRO A 211 0.56 13.66 12.59
N LYS A 212 1.06 14.88 12.78
CA LYS A 212 2.34 15.26 12.20
C LYS A 212 3.43 14.40 12.82
N ILE A 213 3.95 13.50 11.99
CA ILE A 213 5.10 12.64 12.27
C ILE A 213 6.22 13.02 11.32
N SER A 214 7.42 13.21 11.84
CA SER A 214 8.62 13.28 11.01
C SER A 214 9.63 12.26 11.51
N ILE A 215 10.37 11.70 10.57
CA ILE A 215 11.42 10.72 10.82
C ILE A 215 12.68 11.19 10.10
N SER A 216 13.81 11.10 10.79
CA SER A 216 15.11 11.59 10.27
C SER A 216 15.74 10.69 9.20
N ILE A 217 15.12 9.55 8.88
CA ILE A 217 15.53 8.66 7.79
C ILE A 217 14.34 8.40 6.86
N GLN A 218 14.62 8.21 5.57
CA GLN A 218 13.57 7.98 4.57
C GLN A 218 12.90 6.62 4.77
N ASP A 219 11.59 6.56 4.55
CA ASP A 219 10.85 5.30 4.47
C ASP A 219 11.39 4.41 3.33
N GLY A 220 11.46 3.10 3.55
CA GLY A 220 12.09 2.14 2.64
C GLY A 220 13.63 2.06 2.76
N SER A 221 14.26 2.83 3.65
CA SER A 221 15.73 2.84 3.77
C SER A 221 16.32 1.52 4.22
N TRP A 222 17.56 1.29 3.79
CA TRP A 222 18.41 0.23 4.30
C TRP A 222 19.00 0.65 5.66
N VAL A 223 18.92 -0.23 6.66
CA VAL A 223 19.36 0.06 8.02
C VAL A 223 20.23 -1.05 8.57
N LYS A 224 21.16 -0.69 9.46
CA LYS A 224 22.06 -1.62 10.16
C LYS A 224 21.69 -1.79 11.63
N THR A 225 22.00 -2.95 12.20
CA THR A 225 21.85 -3.17 13.66
C THR A 225 22.59 -2.09 14.44
N GLY A 226 21.92 -1.53 15.45
CA GLY A 226 22.47 -0.50 16.32
C GLY A 226 22.40 0.92 15.74
N GLN A 227 21.99 1.10 14.48
CA GLN A 227 21.72 2.42 13.92
C GLN A 227 20.62 3.13 14.71
N GLU A 228 20.83 4.41 14.95
CA GLU A 228 19.89 5.28 15.66
C GLU A 228 19.32 6.33 14.73
N PHE A 229 18.08 6.72 14.97
CA PHE A 229 17.41 7.80 14.27
C PHE A 229 16.33 8.43 15.15
N LYS A 230 16.00 9.68 14.85
CA LYS A 230 14.99 10.47 15.56
C LYS A 230 13.63 10.36 14.88
N ILE A 231 12.58 10.33 15.70
CA ILE A 231 11.18 10.51 15.34
C ILE A 231 10.62 11.69 16.14
N HIS A 232 9.93 12.60 15.47
CA HIS A 232 9.19 13.69 16.09
C HIS A 232 7.69 13.43 15.93
N LEU A 233 6.93 13.51 17.02
CA LEU A 233 5.47 13.28 17.05
C LEU A 233 4.74 14.43 17.75
N GLU A 234 3.87 15.12 16.99
CA GLU A 234 3.01 16.17 17.55
C GLU A 234 1.59 15.67 17.79
N GLY A 235 0.84 16.33 18.69
CA GLY A 235 -0.61 16.12 18.80
C GLY A 235 -1.06 14.77 19.40
N VAL A 236 -0.13 14.02 20.00
CA VAL A 236 -0.40 12.74 20.68
C VAL A 236 -0.24 12.86 22.18
N GLN A 237 -0.84 11.93 22.91
CA GLN A 237 -0.62 11.69 24.34
C GLN A 237 0.75 11.01 24.52
N PRO A 238 1.77 11.67 25.10
CA PRO A 238 3.12 11.11 25.17
C PRO A 238 3.22 9.73 25.85
N GLU A 239 2.41 9.49 26.87
CA GLU A 239 2.30 8.24 27.63
C GLU A 239 1.72 7.07 26.82
N SER A 240 1.05 7.37 25.71
CA SER A 240 0.44 6.37 24.82
C SER A 240 1.39 5.91 23.69
N VAL A 241 2.54 6.57 23.53
CA VAL A 241 3.45 6.33 22.41
C VAL A 241 4.13 4.97 22.56
N SER A 242 3.97 4.14 21.54
CA SER A 242 4.59 2.83 21.40
C SER A 242 5.26 2.75 20.03
N ILE A 243 6.59 2.61 20.01
CA ILE A 243 7.37 2.46 18.78
C ILE A 243 8.03 1.09 18.78
N LYS A 244 7.66 0.26 17.81
CA LYS A 244 8.05 -1.16 17.74
C LYS A 244 8.53 -1.55 16.37
N ILE A 245 9.51 -2.45 16.31
CA ILE A 245 9.79 -3.23 15.10
C ILE A 245 9.39 -4.67 15.38
N LYS A 246 8.42 -5.18 14.62
CA LYS A 246 7.72 -6.45 14.93
C LYS A 246 7.16 -6.39 16.36
N SER A 247 7.57 -7.30 17.25
CA SER A 247 7.17 -7.34 18.65
C SER A 247 8.12 -6.60 19.61
N LYS A 248 9.25 -6.09 19.12
CA LYS A 248 10.27 -5.46 19.96
C LYS A 248 10.02 -3.97 20.11
N ASN A 249 10.02 -3.46 21.34
CA ASN A 249 10.14 -2.03 21.61
C ASN A 249 11.54 -1.56 21.20
N VAL A 250 11.62 -0.44 20.48
CA VAL A 250 12.87 0.08 19.91
C VAL A 250 13.20 1.49 20.37
N LEU A 251 12.44 1.99 21.36
CA LEU A 251 12.66 3.29 21.96
C LEU A 251 13.92 3.27 22.82
N LEU A 252 14.88 4.13 22.48
CA LEU A 252 16.10 4.35 23.24
C LEU A 252 15.93 5.53 24.20
N GLU A 253 15.38 6.64 23.72
CA GLU A 253 15.11 7.84 24.51
C GLU A 253 13.67 8.30 24.27
N ASN A 254 13.01 8.72 25.36
CA ASN A 254 11.64 9.21 25.36
C ASN A 254 11.65 10.66 25.87
N GLN A 255 11.74 11.64 24.96
CA GLN A 255 11.76 13.07 25.26
C GLN A 255 10.69 13.82 24.45
N PRO A 256 9.40 13.61 24.74
CA PRO A 256 8.30 14.13 23.92
C PRO A 256 8.43 15.64 23.66
N PRO A 257 8.22 16.11 22.42
CA PRO A 257 7.72 15.38 21.25
C PRO A 257 8.76 14.57 20.47
N ASP A 258 10.02 14.51 20.93
CA ASP A 258 11.12 13.84 20.25
C ASP A 258 11.46 12.48 20.85
N TYR A 259 11.76 11.52 19.98
CA TYR A 259 11.99 10.12 20.35
C TYR A 259 13.22 9.61 19.61
N THR A 260 14.15 8.98 20.32
CA THR A 260 15.31 8.31 19.70
C THR A 260 15.00 6.82 19.59
N VAL A 261 15.12 6.28 18.38
CA VAL A 261 14.89 4.86 18.06
C VAL A 261 16.21 4.21 17.71
N ARG A 262 16.41 2.96 18.16
CA ARG A 262 17.58 2.14 17.81
C ARG A 262 17.18 0.85 17.13
N ILE A 263 17.76 0.56 15.97
CA ILE A 263 17.52 -0.68 15.23
C ILE A 263 18.03 -1.87 16.06
N PRO A 264 17.15 -2.79 16.49
CA PRO A 264 17.54 -3.88 17.37
C PRO A 264 18.27 -4.97 16.60
N SER A 265 18.94 -5.87 17.32
CA SER A 265 19.36 -7.15 16.77
C SER A 265 18.16 -8.09 16.62
N PHE A 266 18.14 -8.92 15.58
CA PHE A 266 17.14 -9.97 15.40
C PHE A 266 17.80 -11.35 15.49
N ALA A 267 17.23 -12.23 16.32
CA ALA A 267 17.72 -13.60 16.50
C ALA A 267 17.37 -14.49 15.29
N LYS A 268 16.22 -14.23 14.66
CA LYS A 268 15.79 -14.88 13.41
C LYS A 268 16.02 -13.93 12.25
N LYS A 269 16.27 -14.50 11.06
CA LYS A 269 16.40 -13.76 9.81
C LYS A 269 15.19 -12.84 9.60
N SER A 270 15.47 -11.56 9.35
CA SER A 270 14.45 -10.53 9.26
C SER A 270 14.82 -9.47 8.23
N THR A 271 14.48 -9.73 6.96
CA THR A 271 14.85 -8.87 5.83
C THR A 271 14.14 -7.53 5.83
N PHE A 272 12.83 -7.55 6.12
CA PHE A 272 11.98 -6.37 6.09
C PHE A 272 11.48 -6.07 7.51
N LEU A 273 11.64 -4.82 7.92
CA LEU A 273 11.46 -4.33 9.27
C LEU A 273 10.34 -3.30 9.30
N PRO A 274 9.08 -3.71 9.49
CA PRO A 274 8.00 -2.75 9.71
C PRO A 274 8.20 -2.09 11.07
N LEU A 275 8.45 -0.79 11.07
CA LEU A 275 8.44 0.06 12.25
C LEU A 275 7.01 0.57 12.44
N MET A 276 6.36 0.08 13.49
CA MET A 276 5.05 0.51 13.91
C MET A 276 5.17 1.65 14.92
N VAL A 277 4.56 2.77 14.62
CA VAL A 277 4.34 3.88 15.55
C VAL A 277 2.86 3.90 15.90
N GLN A 278 2.54 3.68 17.17
CA GLN A 278 1.19 3.70 17.72
C GLN A 278 1.11 4.73 18.84
N ALA A 279 0.00 5.45 18.91
CA ALA A 279 -0.29 6.36 20.01
C ALA A 279 -1.81 6.64 20.05
N LYS A 280 -2.22 7.47 21.00
CA LYS A 280 -3.53 8.10 21.06
C LYS A 280 -3.40 9.60 20.80
N THR A 281 -4.34 10.16 20.06
CA THR A 281 -4.53 11.61 19.97
C THR A 281 -4.96 12.19 21.33
N LYS A 282 -4.93 13.52 21.49
CA LYS A 282 -5.41 14.19 22.71
C LYS A 282 -6.87 13.84 23.07
N ASP A 283 -7.72 13.58 22.09
CA ASP A 283 -9.12 13.14 22.25
C ASP A 283 -9.29 11.62 22.36
N GLY A 284 -8.19 10.86 22.54
CA GLY A 284 -8.20 9.43 22.85
C GLY A 284 -8.39 8.49 21.66
N LYS A 285 -8.38 9.00 20.42
CA LYS A 285 -8.48 8.16 19.21
C LYS A 285 -7.16 7.47 18.94
N GLN A 286 -7.26 6.19 18.57
CA GLN A 286 -6.09 5.39 18.20
C GLN A 286 -5.53 5.85 16.86
N ILE A 287 -4.21 5.96 16.80
CA ILE A 287 -3.45 6.17 15.57
C ILE A 287 -2.45 5.05 15.37
N GLN A 288 -2.16 4.77 14.11
CA GLN A 288 -1.14 3.82 13.73
C GLN A 288 -0.47 4.30 12.44
N TYR A 289 0.86 4.25 12.43
CA TYR A 289 1.67 4.53 11.27
C TYR A 289 2.72 3.43 11.12
N GLN A 290 3.04 3.07 9.87
CA GLN A 290 4.05 2.07 9.57
C GLN A 290 5.08 2.66 8.61
N TYR A 291 6.34 2.52 8.97
CA TYR A 291 7.48 2.65 8.05
C TYR A 291 8.06 1.28 7.76
N LEU A 292 8.69 1.14 6.61
CA LEU A 292 9.38 -0.05 6.18
C LEU A 292 10.87 0.21 6.13
N PHE A 293 11.68 -0.64 6.77
CA PHE A 293 13.13 -0.64 6.58
C PHE A 293 13.63 -1.99 6.08
N ILE A 294 14.82 -1.98 5.47
CA ILE A 294 15.48 -3.16 4.94
C ILE A 294 16.72 -3.45 5.79
N ASN A 295 16.79 -4.63 6.37
CA ASN A 295 17.89 -5.03 7.24
C ASN A 295 19.11 -5.42 6.39
N GLN A 296 20.16 -4.59 6.41
CA GLN A 296 21.40 -4.84 5.69
C GLN A 296 22.03 -6.20 6.06
N LYS A 297 21.88 -6.64 7.33
CA LYS A 297 22.46 -7.90 7.85
C LYS A 297 21.99 -9.14 7.08
N GLU A 298 20.84 -9.08 6.40
CA GLU A 298 20.31 -10.21 5.65
C GLU A 298 20.89 -10.33 4.23
N PHE A 299 21.79 -9.42 3.85
CA PHE A 299 22.40 -9.36 2.53
C PHE A 299 23.92 -9.35 2.66
N GLN A 300 24.60 -10.06 1.76
CA GLN A 300 26.06 -10.05 1.70
C GLN A 300 26.60 -8.68 1.26
N LYS A 301 25.91 -8.04 0.32
CA LYS A 301 26.18 -6.70 -0.20
C LYS A 301 24.88 -6.06 -0.69
N HIS A 302 24.90 -4.76 -0.93
CA HIS A 302 23.77 -4.07 -1.55
C HIS A 302 23.59 -4.57 -3.00
N PRO A 303 22.37 -4.69 -3.55
CA PRO A 303 22.18 -5.23 -4.90
C PRO A 303 22.83 -4.41 -6.02
N ASP A 304 23.18 -3.16 -5.75
CA ASP A 304 23.94 -2.28 -6.67
C ASP A 304 25.42 -2.09 -6.30
N GLY A 305 25.96 -2.82 -5.32
CA GLY A 305 27.35 -2.68 -4.87
C GLY A 305 27.50 -2.71 -3.35
N ASP A 306 28.25 -1.76 -2.82
CA ASP A 306 28.45 -1.60 -1.37
C ASP A 306 27.29 -0.80 -0.72
N PHE A 307 27.16 -0.88 0.61
CA PHE A 307 26.06 -0.29 1.40
C PHE A 307 26.22 1.20 1.70
#